data_AF-A0A7Y0HLF8-F1
#
_entry.id   AF-A0A7Y0HLF8-F1
#
_cell.length_a   1.000
_cell.length_b   1.000
_cell.length_c   1.000
_cell.angle_alpha   90.00
_cell.angle_beta   90.00
_cell.angle_gamma   90.00
#
_symmetry.space_group_name_H-M   'P 1'
#
loop_
_entity.id
_entity.type
_entity.pdbx_description
1 polymer ?
#
loop_
_entity_poly.entity_id
_entity_poly.type
_entity_poly.pdbx_seq_one_letter_code
_entity_poly.pdbx_strand_id
1 'polypeptide(L)'
;MAKNKILMIISGILLSCLLFIGSAFGTSKIVQAKNYNNLVNSANQNFNSGNYDEAISLYDKALQIKDDSNVVKNRAMAQNYKQYQNTYNEGLKLITDKKYSEAIQKLGTINQVAGQVYTNAQGKIEECRKNIISDNIQNANTAISNKDYDSANKYIAEVLKIDSNNTNAKQLQTTIAQAQQKDKEESEQQNTKSVEVNSQGNNNSQKVHKNNEQSQNTSSGLDEINDEINQCNNYISTLDKGSQKYRDALHYKANLLNKKLNILQSR
;
A
#
# COMPACT_ATOMS: atom_id res chain seq x y z
N MET A 1 20.86 -63.88 -77.50
CA MET A 1 21.54 -62.62 -77.12
C MET A 1 20.61 -61.41 -76.93
N ALA A 2 19.51 -61.26 -77.70
CA ALA A 2 18.61 -60.10 -77.56
C ALA A 2 17.82 -60.06 -76.24
N LYS A 3 17.34 -61.19 -75.72
CA LYS A 3 16.53 -61.26 -74.48
C LYS A 3 17.29 -60.79 -73.23
N ASN A 4 18.57 -61.15 -73.08
CA ASN A 4 19.39 -60.75 -71.93
C ASN A 4 19.74 -59.26 -71.96
N LYS A 5 19.86 -58.66 -73.17
CA LYS A 5 20.07 -57.20 -73.32
C LYS A 5 18.82 -56.41 -72.90
N ILE A 6 17.62 -56.89 -73.26
CA ILE A 6 16.35 -56.26 -72.86
C ILE A 6 16.14 -56.36 -71.34
N LEU A 7 16.43 -57.52 -70.72
CA LEU A 7 16.30 -57.71 -69.27
C LEU A 7 17.24 -56.79 -68.47
N MET A 8 18.47 -56.58 -68.97
CA MET A 8 19.45 -55.70 -68.34
C MET A 8 19.05 -54.21 -68.42
N ILE A 9 18.40 -53.79 -69.51
CA ILE A 9 17.88 -52.42 -69.67
C ILE A 9 16.69 -52.17 -68.72
N ILE A 10 15.76 -53.13 -68.59
CA ILE A 10 14.60 -53.00 -67.69
C ILE A 10 15.03 -52.95 -66.22
N SER A 11 16.02 -53.75 -65.81
CA SER A 11 16.59 -53.72 -64.45
C SER A 11 17.23 -52.37 -64.10
N GLY A 12 17.97 -51.76 -65.05
CA GLY A 12 18.56 -50.44 -64.86
C GLY A 12 17.53 -49.31 -64.72
N ILE A 13 16.43 -49.37 -65.47
CA ILE A 13 15.34 -48.37 -65.40
C ILE A 13 14.62 -48.48 -64.05
N LEU A 14 14.30 -49.70 -63.58
CA LEU A 14 13.66 -49.95 -62.28
C LEU A 14 14.51 -49.43 -61.10
N LEU A 15 15.83 -49.65 -61.12
CA LEU A 15 16.73 -49.14 -60.09
C LEU A 15 16.83 -47.61 -60.10
N SER A 16 16.75 -46.99 -61.29
CA SER A 16 16.73 -45.53 -61.43
C SER A 16 15.43 -44.89 -60.91
N CYS A 17 14.28 -45.55 -61.11
CA CYS A 17 12.99 -45.07 -60.60
C CYS A 17 12.91 -45.15 -59.07
N LEU A 18 13.50 -46.18 -58.44
CA LEU A 18 13.57 -46.29 -56.98
C LEU A 18 14.41 -45.19 -56.32
N LEU A 19 15.45 -44.67 -56.99
CA LEU A 19 16.27 -43.56 -56.50
C LEU A 19 15.57 -42.19 -56.62
N PHE A 20 14.63 -42.03 -57.56
CA PHE A 20 13.86 -40.79 -57.72
C PHE A 20 12.69 -40.63 -56.73
N ILE A 21 12.15 -41.73 -56.20
CA ILE A 21 11.05 -41.67 -55.21
C ILE A 21 11.57 -41.26 -53.81
N GLY A 22 12.83 -41.59 -53.48
CA GLY A 22 13.46 -41.19 -52.21
C GLY A 22 13.80 -39.69 -52.12
N SER A 23 14.09 -39.01 -53.23
CA SER A 23 14.52 -37.61 -53.26
C SER A 23 13.36 -36.60 -53.17
N ALA A 24 12.15 -36.96 -53.61
CA ALA A 24 10.96 -36.10 -53.48
C ALA A 24 10.40 -36.07 -52.04
N PHE A 25 10.55 -37.15 -51.27
CA PHE A 25 10.11 -37.21 -49.87
C PHE A 25 11.10 -36.55 -48.89
N GLY A 26 12.40 -36.56 -49.20
CA GLY A 26 13.42 -35.94 -48.35
C GLY A 26 13.38 -34.40 -48.36
N THR A 27 13.14 -33.80 -49.53
CA THR A 27 13.13 -32.33 -49.69
C THR A 27 11.95 -31.66 -48.98
N SER A 28 10.75 -32.24 -49.04
CA SER A 28 9.56 -31.67 -48.37
C SER A 28 9.66 -31.70 -46.84
N LYS A 29 10.20 -32.78 -46.26
CA LYS A 29 10.44 -32.89 -44.81
C LYS A 29 11.49 -31.89 -44.32
N ILE A 30 12.57 -31.68 -45.09
CA ILE A 30 13.61 -30.70 -44.74
C ILE A 30 13.06 -29.26 -44.79
N VAL A 31 12.27 -28.93 -45.81
CA VAL A 31 11.63 -27.60 -45.93
C VAL A 31 10.65 -27.35 -44.79
N GLN A 32 9.82 -28.33 -44.43
CA GLN A 32 8.90 -28.22 -43.30
C GLN A 32 9.64 -28.08 -41.95
N ALA A 33 10.70 -28.85 -41.72
CA ALA A 33 11.51 -28.73 -40.51
C ALA A 33 12.21 -27.37 -40.39
N LYS A 34 12.76 -26.84 -41.50
CA LYS A 34 13.36 -25.51 -41.54
C LYS A 34 12.33 -24.41 -41.29
N ASN A 35 11.15 -24.53 -41.89
CA ASN A 35 10.05 -23.59 -41.69
C ASN A 35 9.58 -23.58 -40.22
N TYR A 36 9.42 -24.76 -39.62
CA TYR A 36 9.10 -24.91 -38.20
C TYR A 36 10.13 -24.23 -37.29
N ASN A 37 11.42 -24.52 -37.48
CA ASN A 37 12.48 -23.93 -36.66
C ASN A 37 12.53 -22.40 -36.79
N ASN A 38 12.30 -21.87 -38.00
CA ASN A 38 12.24 -20.43 -38.22
C ASN A 38 11.06 -19.80 -37.46
N LEU A 39 9.87 -20.40 -37.52
CA LEU A 39 8.68 -19.92 -36.80
C LEU A 39 8.92 -19.90 -35.29
N VAL A 40 9.47 -20.98 -34.72
CA VAL A 40 9.79 -21.06 -33.28
C VAL A 40 10.84 -20.02 -32.88
N ASN A 41 11.88 -19.83 -33.69
CA ASN A 41 12.92 -18.83 -33.41
C ASN A 41 12.36 -17.41 -33.46
N SER A 42 11.56 -17.08 -34.47
CA SER A 42 10.91 -15.77 -34.58
C SER A 42 9.88 -15.55 -33.45
N ALA A 43 9.18 -16.60 -33.01
CA ALA A 43 8.28 -16.53 -31.86
C ALA A 43 9.04 -16.23 -30.57
N ASN A 44 10.15 -16.93 -30.31
CA ASN A 44 11.03 -16.70 -29.17
C ASN A 44 11.59 -15.27 -29.19
N GLN A 45 12.01 -14.76 -30.36
CA GLN A 45 12.47 -13.38 -30.52
C GLN A 45 11.37 -12.37 -30.16
N ASN A 46 10.17 -12.53 -30.71
CA ASN A 46 9.03 -11.67 -30.39
C ASN A 46 8.66 -11.74 -28.91
N PHE A 47 8.68 -12.93 -28.31
CA PHE A 47 8.45 -13.11 -26.87
C PHE A 47 9.46 -12.32 -26.04
N ASN A 48 10.75 -12.44 -26.36
CA ASN A 48 11.82 -11.73 -25.66
C ASN A 48 11.75 -10.21 -25.87
N SER A 49 11.20 -9.75 -27.00
CA SER A 49 10.94 -8.33 -27.27
C SER A 49 9.64 -7.80 -26.64
N GLY A 50 8.86 -8.64 -25.94
CA GLY A 50 7.57 -8.24 -25.36
C GLY A 50 6.40 -8.20 -26.36
N ASN A 51 6.61 -8.65 -27.59
CA ASN A 51 5.59 -8.73 -28.64
C ASN A 51 4.79 -10.04 -28.49
N TYR A 52 4.07 -10.19 -27.38
CA TYR A 52 3.46 -11.46 -27.02
C TYR A 52 2.37 -11.93 -28.00
N ASP A 53 1.62 -11.01 -28.61
CA ASP A 53 0.62 -11.35 -29.63
C ASP A 53 1.26 -12.00 -30.87
N GLU A 54 2.33 -11.40 -31.38
CA GLU A 54 3.06 -11.95 -32.54
C GLU A 54 3.75 -13.28 -32.16
N ALA A 55 4.30 -13.38 -30.95
CA ALA A 55 4.88 -14.63 -30.46
C ALA A 55 3.85 -15.76 -30.43
N ILE A 56 2.65 -15.52 -29.89
CA ILE A 56 1.55 -16.50 -29.84
C ILE A 56 1.16 -16.93 -31.26
N SER A 57 0.97 -15.96 -32.17
CA SER A 57 0.64 -16.22 -33.58
C SER A 57 1.69 -17.10 -34.28
N LEU A 58 2.98 -16.84 -34.04
CA LEU A 58 4.07 -17.62 -34.60
C LEU A 58 4.18 -19.03 -33.99
N TYR A 59 3.97 -19.17 -32.68
CA TYR A 59 3.87 -20.50 -32.05
C TYR A 59 2.68 -21.30 -32.58
N ASP A 60 1.53 -20.66 -32.78
CA ASP A 60 0.34 -21.31 -33.36
C ASP A 60 0.63 -21.82 -34.78
N LYS A 61 1.31 -21.02 -35.62
CA LYS A 61 1.78 -21.46 -36.95
C LYS A 61 2.77 -22.62 -36.86
N ALA A 62 3.66 -22.63 -35.88
CA ALA A 62 4.61 -23.74 -35.68
C ALA A 62 3.89 -25.04 -35.30
N LEU A 63 2.87 -24.96 -34.43
CA LEU A 63 2.06 -26.11 -33.99
C LEU A 63 1.19 -26.70 -35.11
N GLN A 64 0.83 -25.90 -36.13
CA GLN A 64 0.16 -26.40 -37.34
C GLN A 64 1.06 -27.32 -38.18
N ILE A 65 2.39 -27.19 -38.08
CA ILE A 65 3.33 -28.04 -38.82
C ILE A 65 3.58 -29.35 -38.07
N LYS A 66 3.77 -29.26 -36.75
CA LYS A 66 4.07 -30.40 -35.88
C LYS A 66 3.62 -30.09 -34.47
N ASP A 67 3.04 -31.09 -33.81
CA ASP A 67 2.81 -31.05 -32.36
C ASP A 67 4.14 -31.14 -31.58
N ASP A 68 4.37 -30.15 -30.73
CA ASP A 68 5.59 -30.03 -29.94
C ASP A 68 5.28 -29.46 -28.56
N SER A 69 5.45 -30.30 -27.53
CA SER A 69 5.13 -29.95 -26.14
C SER A 69 5.89 -28.70 -25.65
N ASN A 70 7.12 -28.46 -26.13
CA ASN A 70 7.86 -27.27 -25.74
C ASN A 70 7.26 -26.00 -26.36
N VAL A 71 6.82 -26.08 -27.62
CA VAL A 71 6.13 -24.95 -28.26
C VAL A 71 4.79 -24.67 -27.60
N VAL A 72 4.03 -25.70 -27.21
CA VAL A 72 2.79 -25.54 -26.44
C VAL A 72 3.06 -24.80 -25.12
N LYS A 73 4.10 -25.19 -24.38
CA LYS A 73 4.51 -24.51 -23.13
C LYS A 73 4.94 -23.06 -23.37
N ASN A 74 5.75 -22.80 -24.38
CA ASN A 74 6.23 -21.45 -24.70
C ASN A 74 5.08 -20.54 -25.13
N ARG A 75 4.11 -21.06 -25.89
CA ARG A 75 2.90 -20.35 -26.23
C ARG A 75 2.06 -20.00 -25.00
N ALA A 76 1.85 -20.96 -24.09
CA ALA A 76 1.14 -20.70 -22.84
C ALA A 76 1.86 -19.65 -21.98
N MET A 77 3.20 -19.68 -21.95
CA MET A 77 4.00 -18.65 -21.31
C MET A 77 3.77 -17.27 -21.94
N ALA A 78 3.79 -17.17 -23.27
CA ALA A 78 3.48 -15.94 -23.99
C ALA A 78 2.08 -15.40 -23.65
N GLN A 79 1.09 -16.27 -23.52
CA GLN A 79 -0.26 -15.88 -23.08
C GLN A 79 -0.27 -15.31 -21.67
N ASN A 80 0.43 -15.94 -20.71
CA ASN A 80 0.52 -15.43 -19.35
C ASN A 80 1.21 -14.05 -19.29
N TYR A 81 2.31 -13.89 -20.01
CA TYR A 81 3.03 -12.61 -20.07
C TYR A 81 2.20 -11.50 -20.72
N LYS A 82 1.43 -11.82 -21.76
CA LYS A 82 0.44 -10.89 -22.32
C LYS A 82 -0.56 -10.41 -21.26
N GLN A 83 -1.08 -11.31 -20.42
CA GLN A 83 -2.01 -10.94 -19.35
C GLN A 83 -1.35 -10.05 -18.28
N TYR A 84 -0.09 -10.32 -17.92
CA TYR A 84 0.66 -9.45 -17.03
C TYR A 84 0.86 -8.04 -17.62
N GLN A 85 1.21 -7.95 -18.90
CA GLN A 85 1.36 -6.67 -19.59
C GLN A 85 0.04 -5.90 -19.68
N ASN A 86 -1.07 -6.58 -19.95
CA ASN A 86 -2.41 -5.95 -19.93
C ASN A 86 -2.75 -5.41 -18.55
N THR A 87 -2.55 -6.21 -17.50
CA THR A 87 -2.77 -5.80 -16.11
C THR A 87 -1.91 -4.60 -15.75
N TYR A 88 -0.65 -4.59 -16.18
CA TYR A 88 0.27 -3.48 -15.98
C TYR A 88 -0.24 -2.20 -16.65
N ASN A 89 -0.64 -2.28 -17.91
CA ASN A 89 -1.18 -1.14 -18.67
C ASN A 89 -2.48 -0.59 -18.07
N GLU A 90 -3.37 -1.46 -17.59
CA GLU A 90 -4.57 -1.04 -16.85
C GLU A 90 -4.21 -0.30 -15.56
N GLY A 91 -3.20 -0.78 -14.84
CA GLY A 91 -2.62 -0.08 -13.69
C GLY A 91 -2.08 1.30 -14.05
N LEU A 92 -1.35 1.43 -15.16
CA LEU A 92 -0.86 2.72 -15.64
C LEU A 92 -1.99 3.70 -15.97
N LYS A 93 -3.09 3.23 -16.57
CA LYS A 93 -4.26 4.06 -16.82
C LYS A 93 -4.86 4.61 -15.52
N LEU A 94 -4.99 3.77 -14.50
CA LEU A 94 -5.46 4.20 -13.17
C LEU A 94 -4.53 5.25 -12.56
N ILE A 95 -3.21 5.15 -12.77
CA ILE A 95 -2.25 6.18 -12.33
C ILE A 95 -2.48 7.50 -13.05
N THR A 96 -2.69 7.48 -14.37
CA THR A 96 -3.01 8.68 -15.15
C THR A 96 -4.30 9.34 -14.65
N ASP A 97 -5.29 8.54 -14.27
CA ASP A 97 -6.56 8.99 -13.70
C ASP A 97 -6.44 9.41 -12.21
N LYS A 98 -5.22 9.41 -11.65
CA LYS A 98 -4.91 9.68 -10.22
C LYS A 98 -5.60 8.76 -9.22
N LYS A 99 -6.08 7.60 -9.68
CA LYS A 99 -6.72 6.56 -8.86
C LYS A 99 -5.66 5.66 -8.23
N TYR A 100 -4.80 6.23 -7.40
CA TYR A 100 -3.59 5.56 -6.90
C TYR A 100 -3.89 4.28 -6.10
N SER A 101 -4.92 4.26 -5.26
CA SER A 101 -5.28 3.06 -4.49
C SER A 101 -5.76 1.92 -5.40
N GLU A 102 -6.59 2.22 -6.40
CA GLU A 102 -7.04 1.24 -7.40
C GLU A 102 -5.83 0.73 -8.22
N ALA A 103 -4.92 1.62 -8.59
CA ALA A 103 -3.69 1.28 -9.31
C ALA A 103 -2.81 0.33 -8.49
N ILE A 104 -2.61 0.59 -7.19
CA ILE A 104 -1.84 -0.28 -6.29
C ILE A 104 -2.47 -1.67 -6.23
N GLN A 105 -3.79 -1.76 -6.05
CA GLN A 105 -4.49 -3.04 -6.02
C GLN A 105 -4.29 -3.81 -7.33
N LYS A 106 -4.49 -3.13 -8.47
CA LYS A 106 -4.39 -3.74 -9.79
C LYS A 106 -2.97 -4.20 -10.11
N LEU A 107 -1.97 -3.36 -9.87
CA LEU A 107 -0.56 -3.70 -10.09
C LEU A 107 -0.07 -4.77 -9.12
N GLY A 108 -0.62 -4.79 -7.89
CA GLY A 108 -0.29 -5.77 -6.86
C GLY A 108 -0.69 -7.21 -7.21
N THR A 109 -1.55 -7.42 -8.22
CA THR A 109 -1.88 -8.77 -8.70
C THR A 109 -0.78 -9.37 -9.58
N ILE A 110 0.17 -8.56 -10.05
CA ILE A 110 1.32 -9.03 -10.83
C ILE A 110 2.33 -9.61 -9.82
N ASN A 111 2.69 -10.89 -10.01
CA ASN A 111 3.61 -11.59 -9.11
C ASN A 111 5.01 -11.75 -9.73
N GLN A 112 5.96 -12.26 -8.94
CA GLN A 112 7.39 -12.37 -9.32
C GLN A 112 7.66 -13.19 -10.58
N VAL A 113 6.76 -14.11 -10.98
CA VAL A 113 6.92 -14.91 -12.20
C VAL A 113 6.88 -14.01 -13.45
N ALA A 114 6.25 -12.84 -13.38
CA ALA A 114 6.21 -11.88 -14.48
C ALA A 114 7.55 -11.15 -14.74
N GLY A 115 8.61 -11.43 -13.96
CA GLY A 115 9.97 -10.94 -14.19
C GLY A 115 10.05 -9.41 -14.26
N GLN A 116 10.49 -8.86 -15.39
CA GLN A 116 10.63 -7.41 -15.56
C GLN A 116 9.32 -6.64 -15.38
N VAL A 117 8.18 -7.22 -15.80
CA VAL A 117 6.86 -6.59 -15.63
C VAL A 117 6.54 -6.42 -14.15
N TYR A 118 6.90 -7.41 -13.32
CA TYR A 118 6.76 -7.32 -11.87
C TYR A 118 7.61 -6.20 -11.27
N THR A 119 8.90 -6.14 -11.63
CA THR A 119 9.80 -5.08 -11.13
C THR A 119 9.27 -3.69 -11.47
N ASN A 120 8.80 -3.51 -12.71
CA ASN A 120 8.19 -2.26 -13.16
C ASN A 120 6.89 -1.95 -12.40
N ALA A 121 6.06 -2.96 -12.13
CA ALA A 121 4.83 -2.82 -11.34
C ALA A 121 5.13 -2.38 -9.90
N GLN A 122 6.12 -2.99 -9.24
CA GLN A 122 6.54 -2.61 -7.89
C GLN A 122 7.05 -1.15 -7.85
N GLY A 123 7.86 -0.74 -8.83
CA GLY A 123 8.29 0.65 -8.94
C GLY A 123 7.12 1.64 -9.06
N LYS A 124 6.10 1.29 -9.85
CA LYS A 124 4.88 2.10 -9.99
C LYS A 124 3.99 2.10 -8.74
N ILE A 125 3.93 0.99 -8.01
CA ILE A 125 3.26 0.92 -6.70
C ILE A 125 3.93 1.87 -5.70
N GLU A 126 5.26 1.90 -5.64
CA GLU A 126 5.99 2.84 -4.78
C GLU A 126 5.75 4.30 -5.15
N GLU A 127 5.70 4.61 -6.46
CA GLU A 127 5.33 5.93 -6.93
C GLU A 127 3.90 6.33 -6.49
N CYS A 128 2.94 5.41 -6.59
CA CYS A 128 1.57 5.63 -6.12
C CYS A 128 1.53 5.88 -4.60
N ARG A 129 2.25 5.07 -3.80
CA ARG A 129 2.33 5.24 -2.35
C ARG A 129 2.87 6.62 -1.97
N LYS A 130 3.92 7.09 -2.65
CA LYS A 130 4.47 8.44 -2.44
C LYS A 130 3.46 9.54 -2.73
N ASN A 131 2.71 9.42 -3.83
CA ASN A 131 1.66 10.39 -4.16
C ASN A 131 0.56 10.41 -3.10
N ILE A 132 0.05 9.24 -2.69
CA ILE A 132 -0.98 9.16 -1.62
C ILE A 132 -0.47 9.78 -0.32
N ILE A 133 0.77 9.49 0.08
CA ILE A 133 1.38 10.09 1.27
C ILE A 133 1.43 11.61 1.14
N SER A 134 1.94 12.12 0.02
CA SER A 134 2.05 13.56 -0.24
C SER A 134 0.69 14.26 -0.16
N ASP A 135 -0.33 13.72 -0.84
CA ASP A 135 -1.68 14.28 -0.87
C ASP A 135 -2.30 14.30 0.54
N ASN A 136 -2.16 13.22 1.30
CA ASN A 136 -2.69 13.16 2.67
C ASN A 136 -1.95 14.09 3.63
N ILE A 137 -0.62 14.24 3.51
CA ILE A 137 0.14 15.21 4.30
C ILE A 137 -0.32 16.64 3.98
N GLN A 138 -0.54 16.96 2.70
CA GLN A 138 -1.06 18.27 2.31
C GLN A 138 -2.46 18.51 2.89
N ASN A 139 -3.37 17.55 2.73
CA ASN A 139 -4.74 17.65 3.26
C ASN A 139 -4.75 17.75 4.79
N ALA A 140 -3.87 17.03 5.48
CA ALA A 140 -3.70 17.14 6.93
C ALA A 140 -3.25 18.55 7.34
N ASN A 141 -2.27 19.13 6.65
CA ASN A 141 -1.83 20.50 6.91
C ASN A 141 -2.97 21.51 6.70
N THR A 142 -3.72 21.41 5.60
CA THR A 142 -4.88 22.28 5.34
C THR A 142 -5.94 22.13 6.43
N ALA A 143 -6.25 20.91 6.86
CA ALA A 143 -7.21 20.65 7.93
C ALA A 143 -6.73 21.24 9.27
N ILE A 144 -5.43 21.13 9.60
CA ILE A 144 -4.83 21.76 10.79
C ILE A 144 -4.96 23.28 10.74
N SER A 145 -4.68 23.92 9.60
CA SER A 145 -4.86 25.37 9.43
C SER A 145 -6.30 25.81 9.63
N ASN A 146 -7.26 24.95 9.27
CA ASN A 146 -8.69 25.18 9.47
C ASN A 146 -9.19 24.76 10.86
N LYS A 147 -8.30 24.33 11.77
CA LYS A 147 -8.61 23.75 13.08
C LYS A 147 -9.51 22.50 13.03
N ASP A 148 -9.65 21.87 11.87
CA ASP A 148 -10.35 20.59 11.69
C ASP A 148 -9.40 19.42 12.02
N TYR A 149 -9.15 19.24 13.32
CA TYR A 149 -8.21 18.24 13.80
C TYR A 149 -8.69 16.79 13.58
N ASP A 150 -10.00 16.57 13.49
CA ASP A 150 -10.56 15.24 13.24
C ASP A 150 -10.25 14.79 11.81
N SER A 151 -10.45 15.67 10.81
CA SER A 151 -10.05 15.38 9.43
C SER A 151 -8.54 15.24 9.30
N ALA A 152 -7.76 16.11 9.95
CA ALA A 152 -6.30 16.01 9.94
C ALA A 152 -5.80 14.64 10.44
N ASN A 153 -6.36 14.16 11.57
CA ASN A 153 -6.01 12.86 12.13
C ASN A 153 -6.39 11.69 11.21
N LYS A 154 -7.50 11.79 10.46
CA LYS A 154 -7.86 10.78 9.44
C LYS A 154 -6.82 10.71 8.32
N TYR A 155 -6.41 11.85 7.77
CA TYR A 155 -5.39 11.89 6.71
C TYR A 155 -4.03 11.36 7.22
N ILE A 156 -3.62 11.74 8.43
CA ILE A 156 -2.41 11.22 9.07
C ILE A 156 -2.49 9.70 9.26
N ALA A 157 -3.64 9.17 9.66
CA ALA A 157 -3.83 7.73 9.81
C ALA A 157 -3.67 6.98 8.49
N GLU A 158 -4.16 7.52 7.37
CA GLU A 158 -3.93 6.94 6.04
C GLU A 158 -2.44 6.91 5.66
N VAL A 159 -1.68 7.96 5.98
CA VAL A 159 -0.22 7.97 5.79
C VAL A 159 0.44 6.85 6.59
N LEU A 160 0.10 6.73 7.88
CA LEU A 160 0.71 5.74 8.78
C LEU A 160 0.33 4.29 8.46
N LYS A 161 -0.78 4.05 7.74
CA LYS A 161 -1.10 2.73 7.17
C LYS A 161 -0.13 2.32 6.07
N ILE A 162 0.38 3.29 5.28
CA ILE A 162 1.30 3.04 4.17
C ILE A 162 2.75 3.02 4.67
N ASP A 163 3.10 3.98 5.51
CA ASP A 163 4.42 4.13 6.13
C ASP A 163 4.25 4.43 7.62
N SER A 164 4.28 3.38 8.42
CA SER A 164 4.12 3.47 9.88
C SER A 164 5.23 4.26 10.58
N ASN A 165 6.36 4.48 9.89
CA ASN A 165 7.49 5.23 10.39
C ASN A 165 7.61 6.63 9.77
N ASN A 166 6.58 7.09 9.06
CA ASN A 166 6.60 8.37 8.40
C ASN A 166 6.83 9.53 9.39
N THR A 167 7.99 10.18 9.28
CA THR A 167 8.40 11.26 10.20
C THR A 167 7.46 12.46 10.12
N ASN A 168 7.01 12.84 8.92
CA ASN A 168 6.12 13.99 8.73
C ASN A 168 4.77 13.74 9.42
N ALA A 169 4.18 12.55 9.24
CA ALA A 169 2.92 12.19 9.89
C ALA A 169 3.03 12.26 11.42
N LYS A 170 4.12 11.72 12.00
CA LYS A 170 4.37 11.78 13.46
C LYS A 170 4.56 13.22 13.96
N GLN A 171 5.23 14.07 13.17
CA GLN A 171 5.37 15.49 13.49
C GLN A 171 4.02 16.21 13.49
N LEU A 172 3.17 15.97 12.49
CA LEU A 172 1.84 16.57 12.43
C LEU A 172 0.95 16.19 13.63
N GLN A 173 1.05 14.96 14.14
CA GLN A 173 0.37 14.57 15.38
C GLN A 173 0.81 15.43 16.57
N THR A 174 2.10 15.72 16.67
CA THR A 174 2.65 16.59 17.71
C THR A 174 2.14 18.03 17.55
N THR A 175 2.09 18.54 16.32
CA THR A 175 1.55 19.87 16.01
C THR A 175 0.07 19.99 16.40
N ILE A 176 -0.75 18.99 16.10
CA ILE A 176 -2.17 18.97 16.49
C ILE A 176 -2.31 19.05 18.01
N ALA A 177 -1.56 18.24 18.76
CA ALA A 177 -1.61 18.24 20.22
C ALA A 177 -1.25 19.60 20.83
N GLN A 178 -0.24 20.27 20.27
CA GLN A 178 0.16 21.63 20.68
C GLN A 178 -0.92 22.67 20.36
N ALA A 179 -1.51 22.61 19.16
CA ALA A 179 -2.53 23.55 18.75
C ALA A 179 -3.81 23.42 19.59
N GLN A 180 -4.24 22.19 19.88
CA GLN A 180 -5.38 21.91 20.76
C GLN A 180 -5.15 22.39 22.20
N GLN A 181 -3.91 22.30 22.70
CA GLN A 181 -3.55 22.82 24.02
C GLN A 181 -3.63 24.35 24.07
N LYS A 182 -3.10 25.03 23.04
CA LYS A 182 -3.15 26.49 22.92
C LYS A 182 -4.59 27.01 22.81
N ASP A 183 -5.43 26.33 22.03
CA ASP A 183 -6.84 26.71 21.87
C ASP A 183 -7.62 26.60 23.19
N LYS A 184 -7.31 25.61 24.03
CA LYS A 184 -7.88 25.51 25.39
C LYS A 184 -7.44 26.67 26.26
N GLU A 185 -6.15 26.99 26.28
CA GLU A 185 -5.60 28.10 27.05
C GLU A 185 -6.17 29.47 26.62
N GLU A 186 -6.35 29.70 25.31
CA GLU A 186 -6.98 30.91 24.77
C GLU A 186 -8.46 31.03 25.17
N SER A 187 -9.20 29.92 25.18
CA SER A 187 -10.60 29.88 25.62
C SER A 187 -10.76 30.15 27.13
N GLU A 188 -9.81 29.71 27.95
CA GLU A 188 -9.79 29.95 29.40
C GLU A 188 -9.42 31.41 29.74
N GLN A 189 -8.55 32.05 28.94
CA GLN A 189 -8.18 33.46 29.09
C GLN A 189 -9.27 34.44 28.64
N GLN A 190 -10.08 34.09 27.64
CA GLN A 190 -11.26 34.89 27.26
C GLN A 190 -12.39 34.81 28.30
N ASN A 191 -12.52 33.68 29.00
CA ASN A 191 -13.53 33.48 30.02
C ASN A 191 -13.21 34.20 31.35
N THR A 192 -11.93 34.45 31.63
CA THR A 192 -11.48 35.21 32.82
C THR A 192 -11.59 36.73 32.62
N LYS A 193 -11.31 37.26 31.42
CA LYS A 193 -11.50 38.69 31.10
C LYS A 193 -12.96 39.16 31.06
N SER A 194 -13.91 38.28 30.72
CA SER A 194 -15.33 38.61 30.72
C SER A 194 -15.95 38.66 32.12
N VAL A 195 -15.34 38.00 33.11
CA VAL A 195 -15.75 38.07 34.52
C VAL A 195 -15.23 39.35 35.19
N GLU A 196 -14.04 39.85 34.85
CA GLU A 196 -13.49 41.10 35.41
C GLU A 196 -14.22 42.37 34.93
N VAL A 197 -14.80 42.38 33.72
CA VAL A 197 -15.56 43.54 33.21
C VAL A 197 -16.92 43.71 33.91
N ASN A 198 -17.49 42.65 34.50
CA ASN A 198 -18.76 42.71 35.22
C ASN A 198 -18.65 43.06 36.71
N SER A 199 -17.43 43.22 37.27
CA SER A 199 -17.24 43.53 38.71
C SER A 199 -16.99 45.01 39.03
N GLN A 200 -16.99 45.93 38.06
CA GLN A 200 -16.74 47.37 38.31
C GLN A 200 -18.01 48.25 38.35
N GLY A 201 -19.20 47.65 38.47
CA GLY A 201 -20.47 48.37 38.49
C GLY A 201 -21.37 48.04 39.67
N ASN A 202 -20.91 48.15 40.93
CA ASN A 202 -21.80 48.59 42.03
C ASN A 202 -21.04 48.87 43.34
N ASN A 203 -21.21 50.10 43.86
CA ASN A 203 -20.69 50.57 45.14
C ASN A 203 -21.67 50.30 46.30
N ASN A 204 -21.09 50.05 47.48
CA ASN A 204 -21.59 50.35 48.84
C ASN A 204 -22.96 49.81 49.31
N SER A 205 -22.95 48.92 50.32
CA SER A 205 -23.24 49.31 51.72
C SER A 205 -23.29 48.14 52.71
N GLN A 206 -22.88 48.47 53.93
CA GLN A 206 -23.27 47.93 55.24
C GLN A 206 -22.62 46.67 55.81
N LYS A 207 -22.35 46.83 57.11
CA LYS A 207 -21.54 46.04 58.02
C LYS A 207 -22.49 45.33 59.00
N VAL A 208 -22.07 44.14 59.46
CA VAL A 208 -22.51 43.38 60.65
C VAL A 208 -23.73 42.45 60.48
N HIS A 209 -23.49 41.14 60.40
CA HIS A 209 -23.69 40.23 61.56
C HIS A 209 -23.04 38.86 61.32
N LYS A 210 -22.30 38.37 62.32
CA LYS A 210 -21.93 36.96 62.46
C LYS A 210 -23.20 36.12 62.55
N ASN A 211 -23.27 35.02 61.80
CA ASN A 211 -23.65 33.70 62.32
C ASN A 211 -23.24 32.58 61.35
N ASN A 212 -23.08 31.42 61.97
CA ASN A 212 -22.32 30.23 61.60
C ASN A 212 -23.04 29.32 60.60
N GLU A 213 -22.29 28.35 60.06
CA GLU A 213 -22.72 27.09 59.40
C GLU A 213 -22.96 27.07 57.88
N GLN A 214 -21.89 26.80 57.11
CA GLN A 214 -21.74 25.57 56.29
C GLN A 214 -20.39 25.60 55.57
N SER A 215 -19.37 24.99 56.19
CA SER A 215 -18.12 24.59 55.52
C SER A 215 -17.82 23.16 55.94
N GLN A 216 -18.35 22.20 55.19
CA GLN A 216 -18.06 20.77 55.37
C GLN A 216 -17.76 20.03 54.06
N ASN A 217 -17.63 20.70 52.91
CA ASN A 217 -17.53 20.00 51.62
C ASN A 217 -16.19 20.09 50.88
N THR A 218 -15.13 20.63 51.48
CA THR A 218 -13.80 20.72 50.83
C THR A 218 -12.82 19.61 51.25
N SER A 219 -13.00 18.96 52.41
CA SER A 219 -12.12 17.86 52.85
C SER A 219 -12.42 16.54 52.12
N SER A 220 -13.70 16.18 51.94
CA SER A 220 -14.10 14.91 51.30
C SER A 220 -13.58 14.74 49.86
N GLY A 221 -13.53 15.81 49.07
CA GLY A 221 -13.10 15.74 47.66
C GLY A 221 -11.58 15.71 47.46
N LEU A 222 -10.79 16.14 48.45
CA LEU A 222 -9.33 16.07 48.42
C LEU A 222 -8.84 14.66 48.78
N ASP A 223 -9.52 14.02 49.74
CA ASP A 223 -9.22 12.67 50.18
C ASP A 223 -9.52 11.64 49.07
N GLU A 224 -10.63 11.81 48.33
CA GLU A 224 -10.96 10.97 47.16
C GLU A 224 -9.92 11.06 46.03
N ILE A 225 -9.40 12.27 45.76
CA ILE A 225 -8.37 12.47 44.73
C ILE A 225 -7.04 11.83 45.16
N ASN A 226 -6.69 11.92 46.45
CA ASN A 226 -5.50 11.27 47.00
C ASN A 226 -5.61 9.74 46.94
N ASP A 227 -6.79 9.18 47.23
CA ASP A 227 -7.02 7.75 47.13
C ASP A 227 -6.92 7.24 45.69
N GLU A 228 -7.43 7.98 44.70
CA GLU A 228 -7.26 7.63 43.29
C GLU A 228 -5.80 7.68 42.82
N ILE A 229 -5.03 8.65 43.32
CA ILE A 229 -3.58 8.75 43.05
C ILE A 229 -2.85 7.54 43.63
N ASN A 230 -3.15 7.18 44.88
CA ASN A 230 -2.54 6.04 45.56
C ASN A 230 -2.87 4.71 44.87
N GLN A 231 -4.10 4.53 44.40
CA GLN A 231 -4.49 3.36 43.62
C GLN A 231 -3.71 3.28 42.30
N CYS A 232 -3.60 4.38 41.55
CA CYS A 232 -2.83 4.40 40.30
C CYS A 232 -1.36 4.02 40.53
N ASN A 233 -0.74 4.57 41.58
CA ASN A 233 0.66 4.28 41.93
C ASN A 233 0.87 2.83 42.36
N ASN A 234 -0.08 2.25 43.10
CA ASN A 234 -0.03 0.84 43.51
C ASN A 234 -0.13 -0.08 42.27
N TYR A 235 -1.07 0.17 41.36
CA TYR A 235 -1.18 -0.58 40.10
C TYR A 235 0.09 -0.49 39.24
N ILE A 236 0.72 0.68 39.15
CA ILE A 236 2.00 0.86 38.42
C ILE A 236 3.11 -0.01 39.02
N SER A 237 3.18 -0.14 40.34
CA SER A 237 4.21 -0.92 41.04
C SER A 237 4.12 -2.43 40.82
N THR A 238 2.93 -2.94 40.46
CA THR A 238 2.65 -4.38 40.29
C THR A 238 2.69 -4.87 38.83
N LEU A 239 2.82 -3.96 37.86
CA LEU A 239 2.76 -4.27 36.43
C LEU A 239 4.10 -4.78 35.88
N ASP A 240 4.08 -5.96 35.22
CA ASP A 240 5.24 -6.52 34.53
C ASP A 240 5.67 -5.70 33.30
N LYS A 241 6.97 -5.77 32.97
CA LYS A 241 7.67 -4.96 31.94
C LYS A 241 7.08 -5.08 30.53
N GLY A 242 6.33 -6.14 30.22
CA GLY A 242 5.64 -6.31 28.93
C GLY A 242 4.46 -5.35 28.68
N SER A 243 4.06 -4.56 29.68
CA SER A 243 2.82 -3.74 29.67
C SER A 243 3.06 -2.23 29.47
N GLN A 244 4.16 -1.85 28.81
CA GLN A 244 4.65 -0.46 28.78
C GLN A 244 3.58 0.58 28.39
N LYS A 245 2.77 0.28 27.36
CA LYS A 245 1.68 1.17 26.89
C LYS A 245 0.60 1.41 27.96
N TYR A 246 0.31 0.42 28.81
CA TYR A 246 -0.66 0.54 29.90
C TYR A 246 -0.06 1.30 31.10
N ARG A 247 1.24 1.08 31.36
CA ARG A 247 2.01 1.82 32.37
C ARG A 247 2.07 3.32 32.03
N ASP A 248 2.33 3.67 30.77
CA ASP A 248 2.39 5.05 30.31
C ASP A 248 1.04 5.77 30.45
N ALA A 249 -0.07 5.07 30.19
CA ALA A 249 -1.42 5.60 30.38
C ALA A 249 -1.75 5.87 31.86
N LEU A 250 -1.34 4.97 32.78
CA LEU A 250 -1.53 5.17 34.22
C LEU A 250 -0.68 6.31 34.77
N HIS A 251 0.56 6.46 34.31
CA HIS A 251 1.40 7.61 34.65
C HIS A 251 0.78 8.93 34.18
N TYR A 252 0.25 8.97 32.97
CA TYR A 252 -0.45 10.15 32.46
C TYR A 252 -1.67 10.51 33.33
N LYS A 253 -2.48 9.52 33.72
CA LYS A 253 -3.64 9.72 34.61
C LYS A 253 -3.22 10.25 35.99
N ALA A 254 -2.20 9.68 36.61
CA ALA A 254 -1.69 10.12 37.92
C ALA A 254 -1.17 11.57 37.89
N ASN A 255 -0.48 11.96 36.82
CA ASN A 255 0.00 13.33 36.64
C ASN A 255 -1.15 14.34 36.50
N LEU A 256 -2.24 13.95 35.82
CA LEU A 256 -3.43 14.79 35.69
C LEU A 256 -4.13 15.02 37.03
N LEU A 257 -4.23 13.96 37.84
CA LEU A 257 -4.82 14.02 39.19
C LEU A 257 -3.98 14.87 40.15
N ASN A 258 -2.64 14.72 40.15
CA ASN A 258 -1.74 15.57 40.93
C ASN A 258 -1.87 17.06 40.55
N LYS A 259 -2.00 17.35 39.25
CA LYS A 259 -2.23 18.73 38.77
C LYS A 259 -3.56 19.28 39.29
N LYS A 260 -4.63 18.48 39.29
CA LYS A 260 -5.94 18.85 39.85
C LYS A 260 -5.87 19.08 41.36
N LEU A 261 -5.14 18.24 42.09
CA LEU A 261 -4.93 18.37 43.53
C LEU A 261 -4.22 19.69 43.88
N ASN A 262 -3.12 20.01 43.19
CA ASN A 262 -2.36 21.25 43.42
C ASN A 262 -3.22 22.50 43.18
N ILE A 263 -4.08 22.49 42.15
CA ILE A 263 -5.01 23.58 41.88
C ILE A 263 -6.02 23.74 43.03
N LEU A 264 -6.55 22.64 43.56
CA LEU A 264 -7.51 22.67 44.67
C LEU A 264 -6.87 23.10 46.01
N GLN A 265 -5.60 22.74 46.25
CA GLN A 265 -4.86 23.15 47.45
C GLN A 265 -4.43 24.63 47.43
N SER A 266 -4.36 25.24 46.24
CA SER A 266 -3.99 26.65 46.06
C SER A 266 -5.15 27.66 46.21
N ARG A 267 -6.35 27.18 46.54
CA ARG A 267 -7.56 27.99 46.81
C ARG A 267 -7.79 28.13 48.31
#